data_AF-A0A7V6ZN56-F1
#
_entry.id   AF-A0A7V6ZN56-F1
#
_cell.length_a   1.000
_cell.length_b   1.000
_cell.length_c   1.000
_cell.angle_alpha   90.00
_cell.angle_beta   90.00
_cell.angle_gamma   90.00
#
_symmetry.space_group_name_H-M   'P 1'
#
loop_
_entity.id
_entity.type
_entity.pdbx_description
1 polymer ?
#
loop_
_entity_poly.entity_id
_entity_poly.type
_entity_poly.pdbx_seq_one_letter_code
_entity_poly.pdbx_strand_id
1 'polypeptide(L)'
;MCRWCGEPAGRATGAGLVGRPAQGLVGRSWQGTHGEAATAAVMALLQAVQAEAGGADVFAGPIIALSWSDRPDGFRTFVGVDLGDAGTGLAADGERVDLPPMLFAADWHEAGDGDVLDHYQALIEWVRATGNSWDRTILHHREEYPRHADFSAPTALRLMLPVTAPQAAGVRRQGRSVAGAAVRNPETDGAPRRRRRGSADADRQAAISALMPSATNCTASAARMTPSSRVRIERPV
;
A
#
# COMPACT_ATOMS: atom_id res chain seq x y z
N MET A 1 7.29 19.43 19.30
CA MET A 1 7.06 19.27 17.85
C MET A 1 7.20 17.79 17.51
N CYS A 2 6.08 17.16 17.17
CA CYS A 2 5.95 15.76 16.77
C CYS A 2 4.51 15.59 16.24
N ARG A 3 4.37 15.51 14.91
CA ARG A 3 3.12 15.35 14.15
C ARG A 3 3.25 14.61 12.79
N TRP A 4 4.32 13.94 12.33
CA TRP A 4 5.77 13.92 12.60
C TRP A 4 6.47 14.29 11.27
N CYS A 5 6.63 15.60 11.11
CA CYS A 5 7.68 16.28 10.34
C CYS A 5 7.65 16.27 8.80
N GLY A 6 6.53 16.70 8.24
CA GLY A 6 6.58 17.54 7.03
C GLY A 6 5.31 17.59 6.19
N GLU A 7 4.28 18.37 6.61
CA GLU A 7 3.52 19.33 5.78
C GLU A 7 2.39 20.04 6.58
N PRO A 8 1.82 21.17 6.08
CA PRO A 8 1.26 22.24 6.91
C PRO A 8 -0.09 21.87 7.53
N ALA A 9 -0.44 22.65 8.55
CA ALA A 9 -1.68 22.53 9.30
C ALA A 9 -2.93 22.50 8.39
N GLY A 10 -3.47 21.30 8.20
CA GLY A 10 -4.74 21.06 7.53
C GLY A 10 -4.85 19.58 7.21
N ARG A 11 -5.71 18.86 7.92
CA ARG A 11 -6.07 17.47 7.59
C ARG A 11 -6.84 17.55 6.26
N ALA A 12 -6.14 17.49 5.12
CA ALA A 12 -6.79 17.27 3.86
C ALA A 12 -7.35 15.85 3.93
N THR A 13 -8.67 15.73 4.08
CA THR A 13 -9.37 14.46 3.93
C THR A 13 -9.17 13.99 2.49
N GLY A 14 -8.66 12.77 2.31
CA GLY A 14 -8.52 12.11 1.03
C GLY A 14 -7.07 12.00 0.52
N ALA A 15 -6.95 11.23 -0.55
CA ALA A 15 -5.68 10.85 -1.15
C ALA A 15 -4.81 12.04 -1.62
N GLY A 16 -3.50 11.92 -1.43
CA GLY A 16 -2.49 12.88 -1.88
C GLY A 16 -1.15 12.23 -2.22
N LEU A 17 -0.24 13.01 -2.80
CA LEU A 17 1.13 12.56 -3.08
C LEU A 17 2.06 12.85 -1.89
N VAL A 18 2.90 11.88 -1.53
CA VAL A 18 3.84 11.99 -0.42
C VAL A 18 5.18 11.37 -0.80
N GLY A 19 6.26 12.13 -0.64
CA GLY A 19 7.63 11.62 -0.80
C GLY A 19 8.17 10.96 0.47
N ARG A 20 8.99 9.93 0.29
CA ARG A 20 9.88 9.40 1.34
C ARG A 20 11.33 9.50 0.88
N PRO A 21 12.25 9.97 1.74
CA PRO A 21 13.68 9.92 1.44
C PRO A 21 14.15 8.46 1.40
N ALA A 22 15.40 8.26 0.97
CA ALA A 22 16.07 6.98 1.18
C ALA A 22 16.03 6.62 2.67
N GLN A 23 15.74 5.37 2.98
CA GLN A 23 15.48 4.93 4.34
C GLN A 23 15.95 3.50 4.55
N GLY A 24 16.71 3.28 5.62
CA GLY A 24 17.08 1.95 6.09
C GLY A 24 16.14 1.51 7.21
N LEU A 25 15.52 0.35 7.06
CA LEU A 25 14.62 -0.23 8.05
C LEU A 25 15.24 -1.47 8.66
N VAL A 26 15.03 -1.67 9.96
CA VAL A 26 15.39 -2.89 10.66
C VAL A 26 14.12 -3.52 11.23
N GLY A 27 13.97 -4.83 11.08
CA GLY A 27 12.70 -5.48 11.37
C GLY A 27 12.71 -6.98 11.13
N ARG A 28 11.53 -7.53 10.87
CA ARG A 28 11.29 -8.96 10.62
C ARG A 28 10.43 -9.16 9.38
N SER A 29 10.68 -10.25 8.67
CA SER A 29 9.86 -10.68 7.55
C SER A 29 8.96 -11.85 7.90
N TRP A 30 7.82 -11.90 7.22
CA TRP A 30 6.95 -13.05 7.17
C TRP A 30 6.57 -13.32 5.72
N GLN A 31 6.39 -14.59 5.38
CA GLN A 31 5.85 -15.01 4.09
C GLN A 31 4.87 -16.15 4.32
N GLY A 32 3.73 -16.06 3.64
CA GLY A 32 2.72 -17.10 3.69
C GLY A 32 1.54 -16.77 2.79
N THR A 33 0.49 -17.55 2.95
CA THR A 33 -0.76 -17.43 2.20
C THR A 33 -1.64 -16.30 2.74
N HIS A 34 -2.58 -15.83 1.92
CA HIS A 34 -3.59 -14.86 2.37
C HIS A 34 -4.44 -15.39 3.54
N GLY A 35 -4.69 -16.71 3.57
CA GLY A 35 -5.41 -17.35 4.68
C GLY A 35 -4.62 -17.32 5.99
N GLU A 36 -3.32 -17.60 5.96
CA GLU A 36 -2.47 -17.52 7.16
C GLU A 36 -2.34 -16.08 7.66
N ALA A 37 -2.20 -15.12 6.74
CA ALA A 37 -2.23 -13.70 7.11
C ALA A 37 -3.54 -13.35 7.85
N ALA A 38 -4.68 -13.83 7.36
CA ALA A 38 -6.01 -13.68 7.97
C ALA A 38 -6.10 -14.21 9.42
N THR A 39 -5.25 -15.18 9.78
CA THR A 39 -5.19 -15.74 11.14
C THR A 39 -4.34 -14.93 12.12
N ALA A 40 -4.16 -13.62 11.86
CA ALA A 40 -3.39 -12.67 12.67
C ALA A 40 -1.86 -12.80 12.61
N ALA A 41 -1.30 -13.57 11.66
CA ALA A 41 0.15 -13.72 11.53
C ALA A 41 0.88 -12.37 11.32
N VAL A 42 0.31 -11.47 10.51
CA VAL A 42 0.90 -10.14 10.28
C VAL A 42 0.71 -9.22 11.49
N MET A 43 -0.39 -9.35 12.23
CA MET A 43 -0.62 -8.58 13.46
C MET A 43 0.35 -9.00 14.57
N ALA A 44 0.61 -10.30 14.71
CA ALA A 44 1.62 -10.82 15.62
C ALA A 44 3.03 -10.30 15.25
N LEU A 45 3.34 -10.20 13.96
CA LEU A 45 4.60 -9.60 13.48
C LEU A 45 4.72 -8.12 13.85
N LEU A 46 3.64 -7.33 13.66
CA LEU A 46 3.58 -5.92 14.07
C LEU A 46 3.81 -5.74 15.58
N GLN A 47 3.14 -6.55 16.40
CA GLN A 47 3.29 -6.54 17.86
C GLN A 47 4.70 -6.94 18.29
N ALA A 48 5.29 -7.96 17.67
CA ALA A 48 6.66 -8.39 17.96
C ALA A 48 7.67 -7.28 17.65
N VAL A 49 7.58 -6.66 16.46
CA VAL A 49 8.48 -5.55 16.08
C VAL A 49 8.27 -4.34 16.98
N GLN A 50 7.03 -4.01 17.35
CA GLN A 50 6.76 -2.92 18.30
C GLN A 50 7.39 -3.18 19.67
N ALA A 51 7.29 -4.41 20.19
CA ALA A 51 7.88 -4.78 21.47
C ALA A 51 9.42 -4.78 21.43
N GLU A 52 10.00 -5.26 20.33
CA GLU A 52 11.46 -5.34 20.14
C GLU A 52 12.12 -3.99 19.91
N ALA A 53 11.47 -3.12 19.13
CA ALA A 53 11.94 -1.76 18.88
C ALA A 53 12.00 -0.90 20.15
N GLY A 54 11.40 -1.36 21.26
CA GLY A 54 11.44 -0.70 22.56
C GLY A 54 10.53 0.51 22.68
N GLY A 55 10.61 1.18 23.83
CA GLY A 55 9.84 2.40 24.11
C GLY A 55 10.29 3.62 23.29
N ALA A 56 9.62 4.75 23.53
CA ALA A 56 9.78 6.00 22.78
C ALA A 56 11.21 6.57 22.70
N ASP A 57 12.15 6.07 23.51
CA ASP A 57 13.53 6.52 23.61
C ASP A 57 14.46 5.88 22.56
N VAL A 58 14.00 4.82 21.88
CA VAL A 58 14.82 4.07 20.90
C VAL A 58 14.52 4.48 19.46
N PHE A 59 13.26 4.80 19.14
CA PHE A 59 12.88 5.30 17.82
C PHE A 59 11.74 6.33 17.88
N ALA A 60 11.82 7.32 16.98
CA ALA A 60 10.84 8.40 16.87
C ALA A 60 9.86 8.20 15.69
N GLY A 61 10.07 7.19 14.85
CA GLY A 61 9.30 6.97 13.62
C GLY A 61 8.03 6.14 13.81
N PRO A 62 7.23 5.97 12.74
CA PRO A 62 6.16 4.97 12.69
C PRO A 62 6.74 3.55 12.63
N ILE A 63 5.89 2.56 12.92
CA ILE A 63 6.14 1.17 12.52
C ILE A 63 5.73 1.04 11.05
N ILE A 64 6.60 0.46 10.23
CA ILE A 64 6.44 0.41 8.78
C ILE A 64 6.22 -1.03 8.35
N ALA A 65 5.13 -1.31 7.66
CA ALA A 65 4.93 -2.58 6.95
C ALA A 65 5.13 -2.37 5.44
N LEU A 66 5.92 -3.24 4.82
CA LEU A 66 6.17 -3.29 3.38
C LEU A 66 5.69 -4.63 2.86
N SER A 67 4.94 -4.64 1.75
CA SER A 67 4.40 -5.90 1.22
C SER A 67 4.74 -6.12 -0.25
N TRP A 68 4.94 -7.39 -0.58
CA TRP A 68 5.19 -7.91 -1.92
C TRP A 68 4.22 -9.05 -2.23
N SER A 69 3.19 -8.75 -3.02
CA SER A 69 2.33 -9.75 -3.69
C SER A 69 3.02 -10.33 -4.94
N ASP A 70 4.19 -10.93 -4.77
CA ASP A 70 5.02 -11.50 -5.85
C ASP A 70 4.65 -12.96 -6.22
N ARG A 71 3.63 -13.52 -5.56
CA ARG A 71 3.15 -14.88 -5.77
C ARG A 71 1.60 -14.94 -5.78
N PRO A 72 1.00 -15.92 -6.47
CA PRO A 72 -0.46 -15.98 -6.64
C PRO A 72 -1.22 -16.43 -5.39
N ASP A 73 -0.59 -17.23 -4.52
CA ASP A 73 -1.22 -17.87 -3.37
C ASP A 73 -0.96 -17.15 -2.04
N GLY A 74 -0.19 -16.06 -2.06
CA GLY A 74 0.24 -15.38 -0.85
C GLY A 74 1.05 -14.13 -1.11
N PHE A 75 1.78 -13.69 -0.10
CA PHE A 75 2.65 -12.53 -0.18
C PHE A 75 3.79 -12.65 0.83
N ARG A 76 4.80 -11.81 0.64
CA ARG A 76 5.81 -11.54 1.65
C ARG A 76 5.55 -10.16 2.24
N THR A 77 5.76 -10.02 3.54
CA THR A 77 5.71 -8.74 4.23
C THR A 77 6.95 -8.58 5.11
N PHE A 78 7.47 -7.38 5.17
CA PHE A 78 8.48 -6.95 6.13
C PHE A 78 7.83 -5.93 7.05
N VAL A 79 8.07 -6.05 8.35
CA VAL A 79 7.68 -5.04 9.33
C VAL A 79 8.92 -4.57 10.05
N GLY A 80 9.12 -3.26 10.12
CA GLY A 80 10.30 -2.69 10.75
C GLY A 80 10.14 -1.24 11.17
N VAL A 81 11.21 -0.71 11.75
CA VAL A 81 11.33 0.69 12.15
C VAL A 81 12.60 1.28 11.56
N ASP A 82 12.62 2.60 11.42
CA ASP A 82 13.82 3.35 11.12
C ASP A 82 14.50 3.74 12.43
N LEU A 83 15.66 3.13 12.69
CA LEU A 83 16.47 3.40 13.88
C LEU A 83 17.46 4.57 13.66
N GLY A 84 17.47 5.18 12.47
CA GLY A 84 18.48 6.15 12.08
C GLY A 84 19.91 5.64 12.29
N ASP A 85 20.80 6.54 12.69
CA ASP A 85 22.20 6.22 13.00
C ASP A 85 22.40 5.57 14.40
N ALA A 86 21.34 5.45 15.21
CA ALA A 86 21.42 4.95 16.59
C ALA A 86 21.62 3.42 16.68
N GLY A 87 21.38 2.71 15.58
CA GLY A 87 22.02 1.42 15.27
C GLY A 87 21.86 0.23 16.24
N THR A 88 20.97 0.27 17.24
CA THR A 88 20.96 -0.77 18.30
C THR A 88 19.57 -1.17 18.83
N GLY A 89 18.53 -1.13 17.98
CA GLY A 89 17.13 -1.28 18.41
C GLY A 89 16.38 -2.54 17.93
N LEU A 90 17.04 -3.54 17.36
CA LEU A 90 16.42 -4.86 17.13
C LEU A 90 17.45 -5.94 17.49
N ALA A 91 16.98 -7.11 17.93
CA ALA A 91 17.86 -8.23 18.28
C ALA A 91 18.83 -8.58 17.14
N ALA A 92 19.95 -9.25 17.45
CA ALA A 92 21.05 -9.51 16.52
C ALA A 92 20.64 -10.29 15.24
N ASP A 93 19.44 -10.86 15.22
CA ASP A 93 18.79 -11.58 14.11
C ASP A 93 17.86 -10.71 13.24
N GLY A 94 17.76 -9.40 13.49
CA GLY A 94 16.91 -8.48 12.72
C GLY A 94 17.33 -8.38 11.25
N GLU A 95 16.34 -8.41 10.35
CA GLU A 95 16.54 -8.18 8.91
C GLU A 95 16.64 -6.68 8.63
N ARG A 96 17.53 -6.28 7.70
CA ARG A 96 17.62 -4.91 7.20
C ARG A 96 17.09 -4.80 5.78
N VAL A 97 16.25 -3.79 5.54
CA VAL A 97 15.75 -3.41 4.21
C VAL A 97 16.12 -1.95 3.94
N ASP A 98 16.92 -1.71 2.91
CA ASP A 98 17.23 -0.35 2.44
C ASP A 98 16.32 0.02 1.25
N LEU A 99 15.59 1.12 1.40
CA LEU A 99 14.72 1.69 0.38
C LEU A 99 15.37 2.93 -0.24
N PRO A 100 15.31 3.10 -1.57
CA PRO A 100 15.68 4.36 -2.19
C PRO A 100 14.62 5.44 -1.89
N PRO A 101 14.85 6.71 -2.29
CA PRO A 101 13.80 7.71 -2.26
C PRO A 101 12.64 7.27 -3.16
N MET A 102 11.41 7.39 -2.66
CA MET A 102 10.21 6.91 -3.35
C MET A 102 9.08 7.92 -3.22
N LEU A 103 8.23 7.98 -4.24
CA LEU A 103 6.99 8.75 -4.23
C LEU A 103 5.80 7.81 -4.05
N PHE A 104 4.85 8.20 -3.21
CA PHE A 104 3.65 7.43 -2.93
C PHE A 104 2.40 8.26 -3.15
N ALA A 105 1.34 7.62 -3.63
CA ALA A 105 -0.01 8.05 -3.33
C ALA A 105 -0.36 7.54 -1.94
N ALA A 106 -0.90 8.40 -1.10
CA ALA A 106 -1.14 8.12 0.31
C ALA A 106 -2.52 8.60 0.76
N ASP A 107 -3.13 7.85 1.67
CA ASP A 107 -4.33 8.28 2.39
C ASP A 107 -4.28 7.81 3.85
N TRP A 108 -5.04 8.47 4.70
CA TRP A 108 -5.25 8.04 6.08
C TRP A 108 -6.45 7.11 6.15
N HIS A 109 -6.29 5.99 6.85
CA HIS A 109 -7.38 5.11 7.27
C HIS A 109 -7.47 5.22 8.79
N GLU A 110 -8.60 5.70 9.28
CA GLU A 110 -8.89 5.77 10.70
C GLU A 110 -9.47 4.45 11.21
N ALA A 111 -9.33 4.18 12.50
CA ALA A 111 -9.83 2.94 13.13
C ALA A 111 -11.33 2.66 12.89
N GLY A 112 -12.12 3.68 12.56
CA GLY A 112 -13.56 3.58 12.28
C GLY A 112 -13.95 3.61 10.81
N ASP A 113 -12.99 3.71 9.88
CA ASP A 113 -13.28 3.93 8.45
C ASP A 113 -13.75 2.66 7.72
N GLY A 114 -13.77 1.51 8.38
CA GLY A 114 -14.22 0.25 7.82
C GLY A 114 -13.07 -0.55 7.21
N ASP A 115 -13.31 -1.17 6.06
CA ASP A 115 -12.39 -2.11 5.42
C ASP A 115 -11.21 -1.36 4.74
N VAL A 116 -9.97 -1.77 5.02
CA VAL A 116 -8.79 -1.15 4.41
C VAL A 116 -8.72 -1.45 2.91
N LEU A 117 -9.33 -2.56 2.42
CA LEU A 117 -9.41 -2.87 0.99
C LEU A 117 -10.17 -1.78 0.23
N ASP A 118 -11.27 -1.30 0.79
CA ASP A 118 -12.10 -0.27 0.15
C ASP A 118 -11.30 1.04 0.01
N HIS A 119 -10.49 1.39 1.03
CA HIS A 119 -9.60 2.54 0.96
C HIS A 119 -8.49 2.37 -0.07
N TYR A 120 -7.84 1.20 -0.15
CA TYR A 120 -6.87 0.97 -1.21
C TYR A 120 -7.49 1.01 -2.60
N GLN A 121 -8.71 0.50 -2.78
CA GLN A 121 -9.41 0.61 -4.05
C GLN A 121 -9.65 2.08 -4.43
N ALA A 122 -10.13 2.90 -3.48
CA ALA A 122 -10.31 4.33 -3.70
C ALA A 122 -8.97 5.03 -4.04
N LEU A 123 -7.88 4.66 -3.36
CA LEU A 123 -6.55 5.19 -3.63
C LEU A 123 -6.03 4.81 -5.02
N ILE A 124 -6.25 3.56 -5.47
CA ILE A 124 -5.91 3.11 -6.84
C ILE A 124 -6.71 3.91 -7.89
N GLU A 125 -8.00 4.11 -7.65
CA GLU A 125 -8.85 4.90 -8.54
C GLU A 125 -8.37 6.35 -8.63
N TRP A 126 -7.98 6.94 -7.50
CA TRP A 126 -7.40 8.28 -7.44
C TRP A 126 -6.06 8.39 -8.19
N VAL A 127 -5.17 7.40 -8.04
CA VAL A 127 -3.90 7.32 -8.78
C VAL A 127 -4.15 7.37 -10.28
N ARG A 128 -5.11 6.58 -10.77
CA ARG A 128 -5.50 6.56 -12.19
C ARG A 128 -6.09 7.89 -12.64
N ALA A 129 -6.99 8.47 -11.85
CA ALA A 129 -7.67 9.73 -12.18
C ALA A 129 -6.69 10.92 -12.28
N THR A 130 -5.60 10.89 -11.52
CA THR A 130 -4.56 11.94 -11.52
C THR A 130 -3.45 11.72 -12.56
N GLY A 131 -3.54 10.66 -13.36
CA GLY A 131 -2.54 10.33 -14.39
C GLY A 131 -1.24 9.77 -13.86
N ASN A 132 -1.17 9.45 -12.55
CA ASN A 132 -0.06 8.72 -11.96
C ASN A 132 -0.15 7.23 -12.35
N SER A 133 0.98 6.53 -12.26
CA SER A 133 1.02 5.07 -12.49
C SER A 133 1.51 4.36 -11.23
N TRP A 134 0.84 3.26 -10.85
CA TRP A 134 1.25 2.42 -9.72
C TRP A 134 2.57 1.72 -10.05
N ASP A 135 3.63 2.15 -9.38
CA ASP A 135 4.96 1.56 -9.48
C ASP A 135 5.08 0.38 -8.51
N ARG A 136 5.44 -0.77 -9.06
CA ARG A 136 5.52 -2.04 -8.32
C ARG A 136 6.92 -2.66 -8.40
N THR A 137 7.89 -1.89 -8.88
CA THR A 137 9.24 -2.39 -9.15
C THR A 137 10.02 -2.73 -7.89
N ILE A 138 9.83 -1.98 -6.81
CA ILE A 138 10.54 -2.15 -5.54
C ILE A 138 9.67 -2.85 -4.50
N LEU A 139 8.40 -2.45 -4.37
CA LEU A 139 7.42 -3.00 -3.43
C LEU A 139 6.00 -2.74 -3.94
N HIS A 140 5.01 -3.42 -3.38
CA HIS A 140 3.61 -3.26 -3.78
C HIS A 140 2.85 -2.26 -2.90
N HIS A 141 3.04 -2.36 -1.58
CA HIS A 141 2.36 -1.53 -0.58
C HIS A 141 3.27 -1.13 0.55
N ARG A 142 3.07 0.08 1.06
CA ARG A 142 3.66 0.55 2.32
C ARG A 142 2.52 0.98 3.24
N GLU A 143 2.59 0.55 4.49
CA GLU A 143 1.71 1.00 5.55
C GLU A 143 2.56 1.60 6.67
N GLU A 144 2.07 2.70 7.25
CA GLU A 144 2.71 3.33 8.41
C GLU A 144 1.74 3.40 9.56
N TYR A 145 2.10 2.74 10.65
CA TYR A 145 1.35 2.66 11.88
C TYR A 145 1.93 3.62 12.92
N PRO A 146 1.06 4.27 13.73
CA PRO A 146 1.53 4.98 14.91
C PRO A 146 2.40 4.06 15.76
N ARG A 147 3.53 4.56 16.25
CA ARG A 147 4.45 3.79 17.10
C ARG A 147 3.78 3.16 18.33
N HIS A 148 2.76 3.84 18.86
CA HIS A 148 1.99 3.45 20.04
C HIS A 148 0.62 2.85 19.66
N ALA A 149 0.49 2.35 18.44
CA ALA A 149 -0.71 1.68 17.99
C ALA A 149 -1.05 0.52 18.92
N ASP A 150 -2.32 0.40 19.28
CA ASP A 150 -2.86 -0.78 19.95
C ASP A 150 -3.33 -1.78 18.91
N PHE A 151 -2.45 -2.72 18.56
CA PHE A 151 -2.73 -3.77 17.59
C PHE A 151 -3.74 -4.82 18.09
N SER A 152 -4.27 -4.70 19.31
CA SER A 152 -5.39 -5.54 19.77
C SER A 152 -6.77 -5.01 19.32
N ALA A 153 -6.80 -3.80 18.75
CA ALA A 153 -8.01 -3.13 18.26
C ALA A 153 -7.80 -2.60 16.82
N PRO A 154 -8.88 -2.24 16.10
CA PRO A 154 -8.77 -1.49 14.85
C PRO A 154 -7.88 -0.26 15.05
N THR A 155 -6.86 -0.14 14.20
CA THR A 155 -5.79 0.83 14.35
C THR A 155 -5.80 1.78 13.15
N ALA A 156 -5.65 3.07 13.41
CA ALA A 156 -5.44 4.04 12.35
C ALA A 156 -4.05 3.85 11.70
N LEU A 157 -3.98 3.93 10.38
CA LEU A 157 -2.75 3.77 9.63
C LEU A 157 -2.73 4.68 8.39
N ARG A 158 -1.53 4.98 7.91
CA ARG A 158 -1.36 5.61 6.60
C ARG A 158 -1.11 4.54 5.55
N LEU A 159 -2.02 4.46 4.58
CA LEU A 159 -1.91 3.60 3.41
C LEU A 159 -1.09 4.28 2.34
N MET A 160 -0.17 3.58 1.70
CA MET A 160 0.67 4.13 0.63
C MET A 160 0.88 3.13 -0.51
N LEU A 161 0.68 3.64 -1.73
CA LEU A 161 0.97 2.95 -2.99
C LEU A 161 2.13 3.67 -3.68
N PRO A 162 3.23 2.97 -4.03
CA PRO A 162 4.30 3.62 -4.79
C PRO A 162 3.79 4.08 -6.15
N VAL A 163 4.20 5.25 -6.58
CA VAL A 163 3.77 5.81 -7.86
C VAL A 163 4.92 6.45 -8.62
N THR A 164 4.77 6.42 -9.94
CA THR A 164 5.51 7.32 -10.83
C THR A 164 4.60 8.48 -11.23
N ALA A 165 5.13 9.69 -11.12
CA ALA A 165 4.45 10.90 -11.56
C ALA A 165 4.19 10.85 -13.07
N PRO A 166 3.13 11.53 -13.57
CA PRO A 166 2.92 11.62 -15.00
C PRO A 166 4.16 12.22 -15.65
N GLN A 167 4.67 11.60 -16.70
CA GLN A 167 5.69 12.26 -17.51
C GLN A 167 5.06 13.54 -18.06
N ALA A 168 5.63 14.69 -17.72
CA ALA A 168 5.20 15.96 -18.29
C ALA A 168 5.24 15.79 -19.81
N ALA A 169 4.06 15.79 -20.44
CA ALA A 169 3.96 15.67 -21.89
C ALA A 169 4.87 16.76 -22.46
N GLY A 170 5.92 16.33 -23.17
CA GLY A 170 7.00 17.21 -23.59
C GLY A 170 6.42 18.49 -24.17
N VAL A 171 6.72 19.62 -23.51
CA VAL A 171 6.45 20.94 -24.08
C VAL A 171 7.20 20.94 -25.40
N ARG A 172 6.48 20.67 -26.50
CA ARG A 172 6.97 20.99 -27.83
C ARG A 172 7.17 22.49 -27.77
N ARG A 173 8.42 22.93 -27.60
CA ARG A 173 8.84 24.27 -28.01
C ARG A 173 8.39 24.38 -29.46
N GLN A 174 7.25 25.03 -29.70
CA GLN A 174 6.88 25.49 -31.02
C GLN A 174 7.88 26.58 -31.38
N GLY A 175 9.05 26.15 -31.87
CA GLY A 175 9.92 26.97 -32.69
C GLY A 175 9.14 27.29 -33.94
N ARG A 176 8.52 28.47 -33.92
CA ARG A 176 7.90 29.13 -35.05
C ARG A 176 8.94 29.26 -36.16
N SER A 177 8.94 28.35 -37.13
CA SER A 177 9.59 28.53 -38.43
C SER A 177 8.49 28.61 -39.48
N VAL A 178 8.41 29.76 -40.12
CA VAL A 178 7.50 30.07 -41.21
C VAL A 178 8.23 29.71 -42.50
N ALA A 179 7.78 28.68 -43.22
CA ALA A 179 7.90 28.58 -44.68
C ALA A 179 7.32 27.25 -45.20
N GLY A 180 6.54 27.34 -46.28
CA GLY A 180 6.46 26.27 -47.28
C GLY A 180 5.14 25.51 -47.34
N ALA A 181 4.18 26.08 -48.05
CA ALA A 181 3.01 25.37 -48.54
C ALA A 181 3.40 24.26 -49.54
N ALA A 182 2.77 23.09 -49.43
CA ALA A 182 2.44 22.27 -50.60
C ALA A 182 1.28 21.32 -50.28
N VAL A 183 0.26 21.42 -51.12
CA VAL A 183 -1.00 20.67 -51.19
C VAL A 183 -0.76 19.21 -51.58
N ARG A 184 -1.53 18.28 -50.98
CA ARG A 184 -2.19 17.14 -51.66
C ARG A 184 -3.08 16.32 -50.68
N ASN A 185 -4.36 16.17 -51.05
CA ASN A 185 -5.30 15.11 -50.67
C ASN A 185 -5.46 14.19 -51.92
N PRO A 186 -6.02 12.95 -51.89
CA PRO A 186 -7.18 12.53 -51.07
C PRO A 186 -7.23 11.06 -50.56
N GLU A 187 -8.21 10.84 -49.66
CA GLU A 187 -9.10 9.69 -49.41
C GLU A 187 -8.62 8.22 -49.49
N THR A 188 -8.90 7.47 -48.42
CA THR A 188 -9.57 6.14 -48.37
C THR A 188 -9.71 5.76 -46.87
N ASP A 189 -10.91 5.66 -46.33
CA ASP A 189 -11.87 4.54 -46.34
C ASP A 189 -11.66 3.55 -45.16
N GLY A 190 -12.79 3.13 -44.58
CA GLY A 190 -12.95 2.83 -43.16
C GLY A 190 -12.66 1.41 -42.68
N ALA A 191 -12.57 1.26 -41.35
CA ALA A 191 -12.99 0.07 -40.61
C ALA A 191 -13.01 0.36 -39.09
N PRO A 192 -14.00 -0.15 -38.33
CA PRO A 192 -14.16 0.16 -36.91
C PRO A 192 -13.21 -0.65 -36.03
N ARG A 193 -12.41 0.03 -35.21
CA ARG A 193 -11.58 -0.59 -34.17
C ARG A 193 -12.48 -1.19 -33.07
N ARG A 194 -12.55 -2.52 -33.03
CA ARG A 194 -13.06 -3.30 -31.90
C ARG A 194 -12.36 -2.83 -30.61
N ARG A 195 -13.11 -2.21 -29.70
CA ARG A 195 -12.66 -1.93 -28.32
C ARG A 195 -12.37 -3.27 -27.64
N ARG A 196 -11.09 -3.52 -27.33
CA ARG A 196 -10.66 -4.60 -26.44
C ARG A 196 -11.24 -4.31 -25.04
N ARG A 197 -12.36 -4.96 -24.71
CA ARG A 197 -12.98 -4.98 -23.38
C ARG A 197 -12.28 -5.94 -22.40
N GLY A 198 -11.04 -6.36 -22.69
CA GLY A 198 -10.35 -7.44 -21.96
C GLY A 198 -9.16 -7.03 -21.09
N SER A 199 -8.66 -5.79 -21.15
CA SER A 199 -7.56 -5.35 -20.26
C SER A 199 -8.08 -4.87 -18.91
N ALA A 200 -9.21 -4.14 -18.88
CA ALA A 200 -9.75 -3.57 -17.65
C ALA A 200 -10.13 -4.64 -16.60
N ASP A 201 -10.66 -5.80 -17.01
CA ASP A 201 -11.02 -6.88 -16.08
C ASP A 201 -9.81 -7.69 -15.61
N ALA A 202 -8.79 -7.89 -16.45
CA ALA A 202 -7.54 -8.53 -16.06
C ALA A 202 -6.71 -7.63 -15.11
N ASP A 203 -6.68 -6.32 -15.38
CA ASP A 203 -6.06 -5.31 -14.52
C ASP A 203 -6.83 -5.13 -13.20
N ARG A 204 -8.16 -5.33 -13.21
CA ARG A 204 -9.01 -5.33 -12.01
C ARG A 204 -8.81 -6.60 -11.17
N GLN A 205 -8.74 -7.77 -11.80
CA GLN A 205 -8.48 -9.02 -11.09
C GLN A 205 -7.06 -9.08 -10.51
N ALA A 206 -6.05 -8.60 -11.25
CA ALA A 206 -4.69 -8.45 -10.76
C ALA A 206 -4.58 -7.40 -9.64
N ALA A 207 -5.36 -6.31 -9.71
CA ALA A 207 -5.46 -5.36 -8.61
C ALA A 207 -6.11 -5.99 -7.37
N ILE A 208 -7.20 -6.75 -7.50
CA ILE A 208 -7.88 -7.44 -6.39
C ILE A 208 -6.97 -8.49 -5.72
N SER A 209 -6.22 -9.27 -6.50
CA SER A 209 -5.23 -10.21 -5.94
C SER A 209 -4.02 -9.49 -5.31
N ALA A 210 -3.68 -8.29 -5.78
CA ALA A 210 -2.63 -7.46 -5.18
C ALA A 210 -3.11 -6.65 -3.96
N LEU A 211 -4.41 -6.53 -3.73
CA LEU A 211 -5.01 -5.71 -2.66
C LEU A 211 -5.02 -6.42 -1.29
N MET A 212 -4.73 -7.73 -1.23
CA MET A 212 -4.86 -8.55 -0.02
C MET A 212 -3.75 -8.50 1.05
N PRO A 213 -2.62 -7.76 0.96
CA PRO A 213 -1.57 -7.89 1.96
C PRO A 213 -1.71 -6.99 3.21
N SER A 214 -2.80 -6.22 3.33
CA SER A 214 -2.98 -5.36 4.52
C SER A 214 -3.16 -6.18 5.80
N ALA A 215 -2.36 -5.87 6.83
CA ALA A 215 -2.42 -6.53 8.13
C ALA A 215 -3.81 -6.40 8.78
N THR A 216 -4.50 -5.30 8.52
CA THR A 216 -5.78 -4.93 9.14
C THR A 216 -6.98 -5.62 8.47
N ASN A 217 -6.90 -5.98 7.19
CA ASN A 217 -7.99 -6.69 6.48
C ASN A 217 -8.10 -8.17 6.86
N CYS A 218 -6.98 -8.73 7.27
CA CYS A 218 -6.85 -10.10 7.70
C CYS A 218 -7.76 -10.42 8.90
N THR A 219 -7.90 -9.51 9.86
CA THR A 219 -8.76 -9.69 11.05
C THR A 219 -10.25 -9.41 10.76
N ALA A 220 -10.58 -8.48 9.86
CA ALA A 220 -11.96 -8.15 9.52
C ALA A 220 -12.68 -9.29 8.76
N SER A 221 -11.95 -10.06 7.94
CA SER A 221 -12.51 -11.18 7.18
C SER A 221 -12.85 -12.40 8.07
N ALA A 222 -12.07 -12.64 9.13
CA ALA A 222 -12.34 -13.72 10.09
C ALA A 222 -13.63 -13.48 10.90
N ALA A 223 -13.98 -12.22 11.18
CA ALA A 223 -15.20 -11.87 11.93
C ALA A 223 -16.51 -12.11 11.14
N ARG A 224 -16.44 -12.27 9.81
CA ARG A 224 -17.63 -12.52 8.96
C ARG A 224 -17.94 -14.01 8.74
N MET A 225 -17.09 -14.93 9.24
CA MET A 225 -17.38 -16.37 9.23
C MET A 225 -18.02 -16.79 10.55
N THR A 226 -19.31 -16.48 10.75
CA THR A 226 -20.10 -17.12 11.81
C THR A 226 -20.27 -18.61 11.51
N PRO A 227 -19.98 -19.54 12.43
CA PRO A 227 -20.32 -20.93 12.24
C PRO A 227 -21.84 -21.10 12.40
N SER A 228 -22.55 -21.22 11.29
CA SER A 228 -23.92 -21.74 11.29
C SER A 228 -23.87 -23.25 11.47
N SER A 229 -23.86 -23.71 12.71
CA SER A 229 -24.14 -25.11 13.04
C SER A 229 -24.88 -25.20 14.38
N ARG A 230 -26.21 -25.26 14.30
CA ARG A 230 -27.05 -25.81 15.37
C ARG A 230 -26.61 -27.25 15.63
N VAL A 231 -26.11 -27.56 16.82
CA VAL A 231 -26.07 -28.93 17.33
C VAL A 231 -27.12 -29.03 18.44
N ARG A 232 -28.16 -29.81 18.13
CA ARG A 232 -29.27 -30.17 19.01
C ARG A 232 -28.74 -31.20 20.02
N ILE A 233 -28.80 -30.88 21.31
CA ILE A 233 -28.51 -31.84 22.38
C ILE A 233 -29.81 -32.62 22.63
N GLU A 234 -29.86 -33.87 22.18
CA GLU A 234 -30.87 -34.83 22.67
C GLU A 234 -30.29 -35.55 23.89
N ARG A 235 -30.98 -35.44 25.03
CA ARG A 235 -30.73 -36.23 26.25
C ARG A 235 -31.43 -37.58 26.11
N PRO A 236 -30.78 -38.70 26.46
CA PRO A 236 -31.50 -39.89 26.87
C PRO A 236 -31.74 -39.90 28.38
N VAL A 237 -32.80 -40.65 28.72
CA VAL A 237 -33.57 -40.75 29.95
C VAL A 237 -32.81 -41.46 31.08
#